data_AF-A0AAD9P1H7-F1
#
_entry.id   AF-A0AAD9P1H7-F1
#
_cell.length_a   1.000
_cell.length_b   1.000
_cell.length_c   1.000
_cell.angle_alpha   90.00
_cell.angle_beta   90.00
_cell.angle_gamma   90.00
#
_symmetry.space_group_name_H-M   'P 1'
#
loop_
_entity.id
_entity.type
_entity.pdbx_description
1 polymer ?
#
loop_
_entity_poly.entity_id
_entity_poly.type
_entity_poly.pdbx_seq_one_letter_code
_entity_poly.pdbx_strand_id
1 'polypeptide(L)'
;MSLPTVVKETLEDRGVLGQIKARIRAEVFHALEEDTEPSPPLGNENMFINELIREYYEFNKYKYSLSVMLAESGQPAVPLDRQFMAQELSIDDKKDMSAVPLLYSIVAHFLSQKQRDMDPECNHEWSRRRLEKDLRHSKVQVDARDHHHHVWAHPGH
;
A
#
# COMPACT_ATOMS: atom_id res chain seq x y z
N MET A 1 3.17 -20.47 -26.66
CA MET A 1 2.10 -19.81 -25.88
C MET A 1 1.04 -19.31 -26.84
N SER A 2 -0.24 -19.41 -26.49
CA SER A 2 -1.34 -18.98 -27.37
C SER A 2 -1.65 -17.50 -27.16
N LEU A 3 -2.20 -16.83 -28.18
CA LEU A 3 -2.62 -15.43 -28.11
C LEU A 3 -3.52 -15.11 -26.89
N PRO A 4 -4.50 -15.96 -26.51
CA PRO A 4 -5.29 -15.75 -25.29
C PRO A 4 -4.45 -15.71 -24.00
N THR A 5 -3.44 -16.57 -23.89
CA THR A 5 -2.53 -16.59 -22.72
C THR A 5 -1.73 -15.30 -22.64
N VAL A 6 -1.16 -14.85 -23.76
CA VAL A 6 -0.37 -13.62 -23.84
C VAL A 6 -1.21 -12.39 -23.48
N VAL A 7 -2.46 -12.32 -23.96
CA VAL A 7 -3.38 -11.22 -23.63
C VAL A 7 -3.71 -11.22 -22.13
N LYS A 8 -3.99 -12.39 -21.55
CA LYS A 8 -4.25 -12.50 -20.11
C LYS A 8 -3.06 -12.03 -19.29
N GLU A 9 -1.86 -12.55 -19.56
CA GLU A 9 -0.62 -12.18 -18.85
C GLU A 9 -0.34 -10.68 -19.01
N THR A 10 -0.47 -10.13 -20.21
CA THR A 10 -0.29 -8.69 -20.47
C THR A 10 -1.27 -7.83 -19.67
N LEU A 11 -2.53 -8.26 -19.53
CA LEU A 11 -3.53 -7.53 -18.74
C LEU A 11 -3.33 -7.70 -17.23
N GLU A 12 -2.79 -8.85 -16.79
CA GLU A 12 -2.39 -9.10 -15.40
C GLU A 12 -1.20 -8.22 -15.01
N ASP A 13 -0.14 -8.19 -15.82
CA ASP A 13 1.08 -7.39 -15.59
C ASP A 13 0.78 -5.88 -15.59
N ARG A 14 -0.13 -5.45 -16.45
CA ARG A 14 -0.59 -4.05 -16.50
C ARG A 14 -1.59 -3.70 -15.40
N GLY A 15 -2.04 -4.67 -14.60
CA GLY A 15 -3.05 -4.49 -13.55
C GLY A 15 -4.49 -4.26 -14.06
N VAL A 16 -4.68 -4.16 -15.38
CA VAL A 16 -5.98 -3.95 -16.04
C VAL A 16 -6.93 -5.11 -15.73
N LEU A 17 -6.43 -6.35 -15.72
CA LEU A 17 -7.26 -7.50 -15.39
C LEU A 17 -7.70 -7.47 -13.92
N GLY A 18 -6.87 -6.94 -13.02
CA GLY A 18 -7.22 -6.73 -11.61
C GLY A 18 -8.36 -5.72 -11.45
N GLN A 19 -8.29 -4.59 -12.15
CA GLN A 19 -9.35 -3.57 -12.16
C GLN A 19 -10.66 -4.12 -12.74
N ILE A 20 -10.59 -4.86 -13.85
CA ILE A 20 -11.76 -5.49 -14.45
C ILE A 20 -12.38 -6.51 -13.49
N LYS A 21 -11.57 -7.36 -12.85
CA LYS A 21 -12.05 -8.31 -11.84
C LYS A 21 -12.68 -7.60 -10.64
N ALA A 22 -12.09 -6.51 -10.15
CA ALA A 22 -12.63 -5.73 -9.04
C ALA A 22 -13.97 -5.09 -9.42
N ARG A 23 -14.08 -4.47 -10.60
CA ARG A 23 -15.33 -3.88 -11.08
C ARG A 23 -16.41 -4.94 -11.30
N ILE A 24 -16.06 -6.10 -11.87
CA ILE A 24 -17.00 -7.23 -11.98
C ILE A 24 -17.46 -7.67 -10.59
N ARG A 25 -16.56 -7.79 -9.61
CA ARG A 25 -16.94 -8.14 -8.23
C ARG A 25 -17.89 -7.10 -7.64
N ALA A 26 -17.63 -5.81 -7.82
CA ALA A 26 -18.50 -4.74 -7.37
C ALA A 26 -19.88 -4.79 -8.03
N GLU A 27 -19.95 -4.97 -9.35
CA GLU A 27 -21.23 -5.09 -10.09
C GLU A 27 -22.00 -6.36 -9.74
N VAL A 28 -21.31 -7.49 -9.57
CA VAL A 28 -21.91 -8.75 -9.12
C VAL A 28 -22.44 -8.61 -7.71
N PHE A 29 -21.67 -7.97 -6.82
CA PHE A 29 -22.12 -7.66 -5.47
C PHE A 29 -23.38 -6.79 -5.52
N HIS A 30 -23.33 -5.66 -6.23
CA HIS A 30 -24.44 -4.74 -6.40
C HIS A 30 -25.70 -5.39 -7.00
N ALA A 31 -25.55 -6.30 -7.97
CA ALA A 31 -26.67 -7.02 -8.58
C ALA A 31 -27.23 -8.15 -7.69
N LEU A 32 -26.46 -8.62 -6.70
CA LEU A 32 -26.91 -9.58 -5.69
C LEU A 32 -27.53 -8.89 -4.46
N GLU A 33 -27.25 -7.60 -4.24
CA GLU A 33 -27.86 -6.78 -3.19
C GLU A 33 -29.30 -6.39 -3.58
N GLU A 34 -30.24 -7.33 -3.51
CA GLU A 34 -31.68 -7.02 -3.56
C GLU A 34 -32.24 -6.57 -2.19
N ASP A 35 -31.46 -6.57 -1.11
CA ASP A 35 -31.80 -5.98 0.20
C ASP A 35 -30.57 -6.06 1.14
N THR A 36 -29.66 -5.08 1.14
CA THR A 36 -28.58 -5.03 2.17
C THR A 36 -28.17 -3.60 2.49
N GLU A 37 -27.88 -3.37 3.76
CA GLU A 37 -27.79 -2.08 4.45
C GLU A 37 -26.92 -1.01 3.76
N PRO A 38 -27.25 0.29 3.90
CA PRO A 38 -26.40 1.36 3.40
C PRO A 38 -24.99 1.18 3.93
N SER A 39 -23.99 1.23 3.03
CA SER A 39 -22.57 1.18 3.40
C SER A 39 -22.35 2.06 4.63
N PRO A 40 -21.81 1.50 5.74
CA PRO A 40 -21.76 2.21 7.00
C PRO A 40 -21.07 3.55 6.76
N PRO A 41 -21.65 4.67 7.24
CA PRO A 41 -21.12 5.99 6.96
C PRO A 41 -19.65 6.04 7.40
N LEU A 42 -18.80 6.62 6.54
CA LEU A 42 -17.37 6.82 6.85
C LEU A 42 -17.23 7.57 8.17
N GLY A 43 -16.95 6.83 9.24
CA GLY A 43 -16.67 7.41 10.54
C GLY A 43 -15.42 8.29 10.49
N ASN A 44 -15.34 9.27 11.38
CA ASN A 44 -14.18 10.19 11.47
C ASN A 44 -12.85 9.42 11.60
N GLU A 45 -12.83 8.34 12.37
CA GLU A 45 -11.64 7.49 12.52
C GLU A 45 -11.24 6.82 11.21
N ASN A 46 -12.20 6.25 10.48
CA ASN A 46 -11.95 5.64 9.17
C ASN A 46 -11.44 6.65 8.16
N MET A 47 -11.92 7.90 8.21
CA MET A 47 -11.41 9.00 7.38
C MET A 47 -9.91 9.20 7.60
N PHE A 48 -9.47 9.32 8.86
CA PHE A 48 -8.04 9.48 9.18
C PHE A 48 -7.23 8.24 8.81
N ILE A 49 -7.73 7.04 9.07
CA ILE A 49 -7.06 5.78 8.70
C ILE A 49 -6.86 5.72 7.18
N ASN A 50 -7.90 6.01 6.40
CA ASN A 50 -7.84 5.99 4.95
C ASN A 50 -6.89 7.06 4.40
N GLU A 51 -6.79 8.24 5.01
CA GLU A 51 -5.83 9.26 4.59
C GLU A 51 -4.38 8.89 4.92
N LEU A 52 -4.12 8.26 6.07
CA LEU A 52 -2.80 7.69 6.37
C LEU A 52 -2.41 6.61 5.35
N ILE A 53 -3.37 5.76 4.94
CA ILE A 53 -3.16 4.74 3.92
C ILE A 53 -2.97 5.39 2.53
N ARG A 54 -3.73 6.44 2.21
CA ARG A 54 -3.56 7.22 0.97
C ARG A 54 -2.12 7.73 0.86
N GLU A 55 -1.65 8.45 1.88
CA GLU A 55 -0.28 9.00 1.91
C GLU A 55 0.77 7.89 1.75
N TYR A 56 0.58 6.76 2.43
CA TYR A 56 1.42 5.58 2.30
C TYR A 56 1.44 5.00 0.87
N TYR A 57 0.28 4.88 0.21
CA TYR A 57 0.16 4.38 -1.16
C TYR A 57 0.76 5.36 -2.18
N GLU A 58 0.57 6.66 -2.01
CA GLU A 58 1.16 7.69 -2.88
C GLU A 58 2.68 7.71 -2.81
N PHE A 59 3.24 7.57 -1.60
CA PHE A 59 4.67 7.46 -1.38
C PHE A 59 5.26 6.21 -2.05
N ASN A 60 4.64 5.04 -1.81
CA ASN A 60 5.10 3.75 -2.34
C ASN A 60 4.68 3.46 -3.80
N LYS A 61 3.99 4.40 -4.45
CA LYS A 61 3.53 4.30 -5.86
C LYS A 61 2.52 3.20 -6.14
N TYR A 62 1.67 2.87 -5.16
CA TYR A 62 0.56 1.91 -5.31
C TYR A 62 -0.69 2.56 -5.92
N LYS A 63 -0.54 3.16 -7.11
CA LYS A 63 -1.59 3.97 -7.75
C LYS A 63 -2.90 3.19 -7.98
N TYR A 64 -2.80 1.93 -8.36
CA TYR A 64 -3.98 1.11 -8.68
C TYR A 64 -4.74 0.70 -7.42
N SER A 65 -4.03 0.29 -6.36
CA SER A 65 -4.64 -0.03 -5.06
C SER A 65 -5.31 1.20 -4.45
N LEU A 66 -4.70 2.38 -4.58
CA LEU A 66 -5.28 3.64 -4.15
C LEU A 66 -6.61 3.93 -4.85
N SER A 67 -6.66 3.78 -6.17
CA SER A 67 -7.90 4.02 -6.93
C SER A 67 -9.06 3.12 -6.47
N VAL A 68 -8.78 1.85 -6.18
CA VAL A 68 -9.78 0.90 -5.69
C VAL A 68 -10.23 1.30 -4.28
N MET A 69 -9.27 1.57 -3.38
CA MET A 69 -9.56 1.99 -2.01
C MET A 69 -10.46 3.24 -1.95
N LEU A 70 -10.15 4.28 -2.74
CA LEU A 70 -10.96 5.50 -2.77
C LEU A 70 -12.40 5.22 -3.21
N ALA A 71 -12.59 4.38 -4.23
CA ALA A 71 -13.90 4.02 -4.73
C ALA A 71 -14.70 3.16 -3.73
N GLU A 72 -14.05 2.14 -3.15
CA GLU A 72 -14.70 1.20 -2.21
C GLU A 72 -15.05 1.86 -0.87
N SER A 73 -14.21 2.75 -0.38
CA SER A 73 -14.46 3.43 0.89
C SER A 73 -15.40 4.62 0.77
N GLY A 74 -15.60 5.17 -0.44
CA GLY A 74 -16.27 6.46 -0.61
C GLY A 74 -15.43 7.66 -0.14
N GLN A 75 -14.12 7.47 0.03
CA GLN A 75 -13.20 8.52 0.46
C GLN A 75 -13.19 9.68 -0.56
N PRO A 76 -13.26 10.96 -0.12
CA PRO A 76 -13.21 12.10 -1.03
C PRO A 76 -11.95 12.08 -1.90
N ALA A 77 -12.06 12.44 -3.19
CA ALA A 77 -10.87 12.46 -4.06
C ALA A 77 -9.80 13.48 -3.59
N VAL A 78 -10.24 14.58 -2.97
CA VAL A 78 -9.36 15.61 -2.40
C VAL A 78 -8.77 15.08 -1.08
N PRO A 79 -7.44 15.02 -0.94
CA PRO A 79 -6.79 14.56 0.29
C PRO A 79 -6.93 15.58 1.42
N LEU A 80 -6.85 15.10 2.67
CA LEU A 80 -6.74 15.98 3.82
C LEU A 80 -5.37 16.65 3.90
N ASP A 81 -5.34 17.82 4.52
CA ASP A 81 -4.08 18.50 4.80
C ASP A 81 -3.23 17.68 5.79
N ARG A 82 -1.96 17.50 5.46
CA ARG A 82 -1.04 16.68 6.25
C ARG A 82 -0.76 17.26 7.63
N GLN A 83 -0.67 18.59 7.75
CA GLN A 83 -0.42 19.23 9.05
C GLN A 83 -1.65 19.07 9.94
N PHE A 84 -2.85 19.23 9.38
CA PHE A 84 -4.10 18.96 10.08
C PHE A 84 -4.14 17.52 10.60
N MET A 85 -3.82 16.51 9.76
CA MET A 85 -3.76 15.12 10.19
C MET A 85 -2.74 14.89 11.31
N ALA A 86 -1.54 15.45 11.20
CA ALA A 86 -0.51 15.30 12.21
C ALA A 86 -0.92 15.92 13.56
N GLN A 87 -1.59 17.07 13.53
CA GLN A 87 -2.11 17.74 14.71
C GLN A 87 -3.22 16.95 15.38
N GLU A 88 -4.23 16.53 14.61
CA GLU A 88 -5.39 15.80 15.15
C GLU A 88 -4.96 14.46 15.78
N LEU A 89 -4.00 13.78 15.15
CA LEU A 89 -3.47 12.49 15.63
C LEU A 89 -2.34 12.65 16.66
N SER A 90 -1.99 13.88 17.05
CA SER A 90 -0.89 14.18 17.98
C SER A 90 0.45 13.53 17.57
N ILE A 91 0.74 13.50 16.27
CA ILE A 91 1.96 12.95 15.70
C ILE A 91 3.01 14.06 15.65
N ASP A 92 4.16 13.81 16.26
CA ASP A 92 5.31 14.71 16.19
C ASP A 92 5.94 14.67 14.80
N ASP A 93 5.44 15.52 13.90
CA ASP A 93 5.92 15.69 12.54
C ASP A 93 7.20 16.55 12.54
N LYS A 94 8.28 15.95 13.05
CA LYS A 94 9.60 16.57 13.03
C LYS A 94 10.02 16.85 11.60
N LYS A 95 10.75 17.95 11.39
CA LYS A 95 11.22 18.44 10.10
C LYS A 95 11.99 17.40 9.25
N ASP A 96 12.56 16.37 9.88
CA ASP A 96 13.27 15.28 9.19
C ASP A 96 12.34 14.14 8.73
N MET A 97 11.15 14.02 9.32
CA MET A 97 10.14 13.00 8.99
C MET A 97 9.09 13.50 7.99
N SER A 98 9.10 14.78 7.62
CA SER A 98 8.20 15.33 6.58
C SER A 98 8.44 14.73 5.19
N ALA A 99 9.57 14.02 5.00
CA ALA A 99 9.92 13.33 3.76
C ALA A 99 9.31 11.92 3.65
N VAL A 100 8.69 11.41 4.71
CA VAL A 100 8.06 10.08 4.76
C VAL A 100 6.62 10.17 5.25
N PRO A 101 5.75 9.19 4.90
CA PRO A 101 4.37 9.20 5.38
C PRO A 101 4.27 9.15 6.90
N LEU A 102 3.26 9.80 7.47
CA LEU A 102 2.94 9.79 8.91
C LEU A 102 2.78 8.36 9.45
N LEU A 103 2.33 7.42 8.62
CA LEU A 103 2.26 6.02 9.02
C LEU A 103 3.63 5.44 9.41
N TYR A 104 4.72 5.89 8.78
CA TYR A 104 6.07 5.44 9.14
C TYR A 104 6.50 5.98 10.50
N SER A 105 6.17 7.24 10.82
CA SER A 105 6.53 7.84 12.12
C SER A 105 5.77 7.17 13.26
N ILE A 106 4.49 6.86 13.08
CA ILE A 106 3.67 6.09 14.03
C ILE A 106 4.32 4.71 14.30
N VAL A 107 4.63 3.97 13.24
CA VAL A 107 5.21 2.62 13.36
C VAL A 107 6.59 2.69 14.02
N ALA A 108 7.44 3.64 13.62
CA ALA A 108 8.76 3.83 14.22
C ALA A 108 8.67 4.12 15.72
N HIS A 109 7.74 4.98 16.14
CA HIS A 109 7.50 5.31 17.53
C HIS A 109 7.20 4.06 18.38
N PHE A 110 6.24 3.23 17.95
CA PHE A 110 5.89 2.01 18.69
C PHE A 110 7.02 0.96 18.70
N LEU A 111 7.78 0.84 17.62
CA LEU A 111 8.93 -0.06 17.56
C LEU A 111 10.07 0.36 18.49
N SER A 112 10.30 1.68 18.62
CA SER A 112 11.28 2.23 19.54
C SER A 112 10.82 2.13 21.00
N GLN A 113 9.53 2.25 21.28
CA GLN A 113 8.97 1.94 22.60
C GLN A 113 9.23 0.49 22.96
N LYS A 114 8.83 -0.45 22.10
CA LYS A 114 9.05 -1.89 22.34
C LYS A 114 10.52 -2.24 22.61
N GLN A 115 11.48 -1.64 21.90
CA GLN A 115 12.91 -1.88 22.14
C GLN A 115 13.38 -1.42 23.53
N ARG A 116 12.81 -0.34 24.06
CA ARG A 116 13.14 0.16 25.41
C ARG A 116 12.56 -0.74 26.51
N ASP A 117 11.43 -1.39 26.22
CA ASP A 117 10.75 -2.27 27.15
C ASP A 117 11.25 -3.74 27.08
N MET A 118 12.11 -4.07 26.12
CA MET A 118 12.67 -5.42 25.93
C MET A 118 13.98 -5.59 26.72
N ASP A 119 14.10 -6.71 27.43
CA ASP A 119 15.30 -7.12 28.17
C ASP A 119 16.54 -7.14 27.24
N PRO A 120 17.74 -6.69 27.68
CA PRO A 120 18.90 -6.48 26.80
C PRO A 120 19.35 -7.72 26.02
N GLU A 121 19.14 -8.93 26.55
CA GLU A 121 19.47 -10.20 25.88
C GLU A 121 18.54 -10.49 24.69
N CYS A 122 17.26 -10.08 24.73
CA CYS A 122 16.30 -10.29 23.65
C CYS A 122 16.52 -9.32 22.45
N ASN A 123 17.16 -8.18 22.72
CA ASN A 123 17.41 -7.14 21.73
C ASN A 123 18.36 -7.59 20.60
N HIS A 124 19.29 -8.48 20.90
CA HIS A 124 20.31 -8.96 19.95
C HIS A 124 19.72 -9.92 18.90
N GLU A 125 18.76 -10.77 19.30
CA GLU A 125 18.06 -11.69 18.41
C GLU A 125 17.05 -10.97 17.51
N TRP A 126 16.33 -9.98 18.06
CA TRP A 126 15.31 -9.24 17.31
C TRP A 126 15.93 -8.33 16.25
N SER A 127 17.05 -7.66 16.57
CA SER A 127 17.80 -6.82 15.62
C SER A 127 18.32 -7.62 14.43
N ARG A 128 18.82 -8.85 14.68
CA ARG A 128 19.30 -9.75 13.63
C ARG A 128 18.17 -10.20 12.70
N ARG A 129 17.01 -10.59 13.25
CA ARG A 129 15.84 -11.01 12.47
C ARG A 129 15.24 -9.86 11.65
N ARG A 130 15.29 -8.63 12.15
CA ARG A 130 14.78 -7.45 11.44
C ARG A 130 15.62 -7.11 10.22
N LEU A 131 16.95 -7.05 10.38
CA LEU A 131 17.88 -6.86 9.26
C LEU A 131 17.71 -7.96 8.19
N GLU A 132 17.56 -9.21 8.59
CA GLU A 132 17.30 -10.30 7.64
C GLU A 132 15.96 -10.15 6.90
N LYS A 133 14.92 -9.65 7.57
CA LYS A 133 13.61 -9.43 6.95
C LYS A 133 13.60 -8.23 6.01
N ASP A 134 14.30 -7.15 6.38
CA ASP A 134 14.42 -5.94 5.55
C ASP A 134 15.32 -6.19 4.33
N LEU A 135 16.40 -6.97 4.47
CA LEU A 135 17.21 -7.42 3.33
C LEU A 135 16.43 -8.36 2.39
N ARG A 136 15.55 -9.23 2.91
CA ARG A 136 14.71 -10.09 2.07
C ARG A 136 13.66 -9.30 1.30
N HIS A 137 12.99 -8.32 1.93
CA HIS A 137 12.01 -7.47 1.22
C HIS A 137 12.70 -6.59 0.17
N SER A 138 13.88 -6.04 0.47
CA SER A 138 14.70 -5.31 -0.51
C SER A 138 15.11 -6.20 -1.69
N LYS A 139 15.55 -7.43 -1.42
CA LYS A 139 15.98 -8.37 -2.48
C LYS A 139 14.83 -8.86 -3.36
N VAL A 140 13.65 -9.09 -2.79
CA VAL A 140 12.43 -9.44 -3.55
C VAL A 140 11.98 -8.28 -4.45
N GLN A 141 12.17 -7.02 -4.01
CA GLN A 141 11.79 -5.84 -4.78
C GLN A 141 12.83 -5.46 -5.86
N VAL A 142 14.09 -5.86 -5.67
CA VAL A 142 15.18 -5.76 -6.68
C VAL A 142 15.06 -6.87 -7.73
N ASP A 143 14.81 -8.13 -7.34
CA ASP A 143 14.61 -9.24 -8.30
C ASP A 143 13.39 -9.02 -9.21
N ALA A 144 12.31 -8.42 -8.68
CA ALA A 144 11.14 -8.02 -9.45
C ALA A 144 11.42 -6.88 -10.46
N ARG A 145 12.48 -6.08 -10.24
CA ARG A 145 12.93 -5.03 -11.17
C ARG A 145 13.89 -5.57 -12.23
N ASP A 146 14.78 -6.51 -11.87
CA ASP A 146 15.77 -7.07 -12.79
C ASP A 146 15.15 -8.02 -13.83
N HIS A 147 14.01 -8.64 -13.53
CA HIS A 147 13.29 -9.47 -14.52
C HIS A 147 12.58 -8.65 -15.62
N HIS A 148 12.47 -7.33 -15.47
CA HIS A 148 11.84 -6.45 -16.47
C HIS A 148 12.84 -5.79 -17.44
N HIS A 149 14.15 -5.98 -17.29
CA HIS A 149 15.16 -5.27 -18.09
C HIS A 149 16.05 -6.12 -18.99
N HIS A 150 15.79 -7.43 -19.16
CA HIS A 150 16.70 -8.29 -19.94
C HIS A 150 16.07 -9.23 -20.98
N VAL A 151 15.15 -8.74 -21.80
CA VAL A 151 14.93 -9.22 -23.20
C VAL A 151 14.41 -7.99 -23.93
N TRP A 152 15.15 -7.32 -24.83
CA TRP A 152 15.30 -7.64 -26.25
C TRP A 152 16.53 -6.88 -26.79
N ALA A 153 17.53 -7.60 -27.30
CA ALA A 153 18.49 -7.08 -28.26
C ALA A 153 18.48 -8.02 -29.47
N HIS A 154 17.82 -7.59 -30.56
CA HIS A 154 18.14 -8.05 -31.91
C HIS A 154 19.08 -7.02 -32.55
N PRO A 155 20.01 -7.48 -33.40
CA PRO A 155 19.82 -7.30 -34.85
C PRO A 155 20.20 -8.60 -35.61
N GLY A 156 19.58 -8.99 -36.71
CA GLY A 156 19.47 -8.29 -37.99
C GLY A 156 20.25 -9.10 -39.05
N HIS A 157 19.63 -9.32 -40.20
CA HIS A 157 19.97 -10.21 -41.35
C HIS A 157 19.43 -11.63 -41.30
#